data_AF-A0A433VRF3-F1
#
_entry.id   AF-A0A433VRF3-F1
#
_cell.length_a   1.000
_cell.length_b   1.000
_cell.length_c   1.000
_cell.angle_alpha   90.00
_cell.angle_beta   90.00
_cell.angle_gamma   90.00
#
_symmetry.space_group_name_H-M   'P 1'
#
loop_
_entity.id
_entity.type
_entity.pdbx_description
1 polymer ?
#
loop_
_entity_poly.entity_id
_entity_poly.type
_entity_poly.pdbx_seq_one_letter_code
_entity_poly.pdbx_strand_id
1 'polypeptide(L)'
;MTSELLDEYLQWQAKTKIELVDGQLTIGKNKSLSRLLFNQILRGWGALSAVALAPEQLWWQALSLAFEAPVVPDLNAIDASAIRNWASGINFTPEVTKLTRRGRKCSNIRQTLYMALFGLRRGEIGESLGGGFVNRLGANAFMPDILFYKSQSINRIYDYYLDGPAELIIEFITPGHESYDTEVKRSYYQAAGVPEYWIFDVEQENIEFLRLEDGVYQPQQILNGRYEVSSIPGLTFLPAKLWETANDFTYLSENDLFEVASDASKVGSIKPVGEGIDWSRGELGFTPALEEPVPIMFEDYIYWCPEPKFEFMDGKPYIGSRDGIKGLIGMFLMTFGLVESVKLLHPREWVEALLTQRFSVQNIQEYKAQVWQLVHEVAVLLREKYGATRLGVIGRLVKPEPLNFWDEITIVAWNFPLGKMGKAYVAVSEFSESFYLHLIDVEDATDIQLRAIASELIEI
;
A
#
# COMPACT_ATOMS: atom_id res chain seq x y z
N MET A 1 -12.35 -14.25 16.64
CA MET A 1 -12.26 -13.10 15.71
C MET A 1 -11.25 -13.33 14.59
N THR A 2 -10.14 -14.04 14.84
CA THR A 2 -9.04 -14.25 13.86
C THR A 2 -9.40 -15.10 12.64
N SER A 3 -10.26 -16.12 12.75
CA SER A 3 -10.64 -16.95 11.60
C SER A 3 -11.55 -16.21 10.61
N GLU A 4 -12.53 -15.46 11.12
CA GLU A 4 -13.46 -14.69 10.30
C GLU A 4 -12.74 -13.55 9.55
N LEU A 5 -11.86 -12.81 10.23
CA LEU A 5 -11.08 -11.74 9.58
C LEU A 5 -10.11 -12.30 8.53
N LEU A 6 -9.49 -13.46 8.78
CA LEU A 6 -8.65 -14.14 7.77
C LEU A 6 -9.48 -14.58 6.56
N ASP A 7 -10.66 -15.17 6.78
CA ASP A 7 -11.55 -15.61 5.68
C ASP A 7 -12.01 -14.42 4.83
N GLU A 8 -12.35 -13.30 5.46
CA GLU A 8 -12.68 -12.04 4.76
C GLU A 8 -11.47 -11.46 4.01
N TYR A 9 -10.28 -11.50 4.63
CA TYR A 9 -9.04 -11.02 4.02
C TYR A 9 -8.64 -11.84 2.80
N LEU A 10 -8.74 -13.18 2.87
CA LEU A 10 -8.44 -14.07 1.75
C LEU A 10 -9.45 -13.92 0.59
N GLN A 11 -10.71 -13.62 0.90
CA GLN A 11 -11.70 -13.25 -0.12
C GLN A 11 -11.32 -11.94 -0.82
N TRP A 12 -10.70 -11.02 -0.08
CA TRP A 12 -10.25 -9.72 -0.55
C TRP A 12 -8.94 -9.77 -1.36
N GLN A 13 -7.96 -10.60 -0.98
CA GLN A 13 -6.60 -10.62 -1.54
C GLN A 13 -6.52 -11.04 -3.02
N ALA A 14 -7.58 -11.59 -3.61
CA ALA A 14 -7.56 -12.01 -5.00
C ALA A 14 -7.58 -10.81 -5.97
N LYS A 15 -6.38 -10.23 -6.22
CA LYS A 15 -6.05 -9.27 -7.30
C LYS A 15 -6.32 -7.78 -7.00
N THR A 16 -5.96 -7.28 -5.82
CA THR A 16 -6.18 -5.86 -5.46
C THR A 16 -4.94 -5.01 -5.70
N LYS A 17 -5.14 -3.94 -6.48
CA LYS A 17 -4.20 -2.87 -6.79
C LYS A 17 -4.50 -1.67 -5.89
N ILE A 18 -3.46 -0.98 -5.40
CA ILE A 18 -3.59 0.27 -4.67
C ILE A 18 -3.24 1.39 -5.63
N GLU A 19 -4.22 2.18 -6.08
CA GLU A 19 -4.04 3.22 -7.09
C GLU A 19 -4.31 4.60 -6.47
N LEU A 20 -3.64 5.63 -7.00
CA LEU A 20 -3.92 7.03 -6.70
C LEU A 20 -4.66 7.65 -7.88
N VAL A 21 -5.90 8.06 -7.68
CA VAL A 21 -6.74 8.65 -8.73
C VAL A 21 -7.36 9.93 -8.17
N ASP A 22 -7.09 11.06 -8.83
CA ASP A 22 -7.55 12.41 -8.46
C ASP A 22 -7.27 12.74 -6.98
N GLY A 23 -6.04 12.43 -6.53
CA GLY A 23 -5.60 12.68 -5.16
C GLY A 23 -6.23 11.76 -4.10
N GLN A 24 -6.90 10.68 -4.51
CA GLN A 24 -7.58 9.76 -3.59
C GLN A 24 -7.12 8.32 -3.80
N LEU A 25 -7.02 7.58 -2.69
CA LEU A 25 -6.63 6.19 -2.72
C LEU A 25 -7.80 5.32 -3.16
N THR A 26 -7.59 4.54 -4.23
CA THR A 26 -8.57 3.60 -4.75
C THR A 26 -8.02 2.18 -4.75
N ILE A 27 -8.76 1.29 -4.12
CA ILE A 27 -8.48 -0.14 -4.04
C ILE A 27 -9.41 -0.87 -5.00
N GLY A 28 -8.84 -1.73 -5.85
CA GLY A 28 -9.62 -2.77 -6.53
C GLY A 28 -10.76 -2.25 -7.40
N LYS A 29 -10.64 -1.05 -7.97
CA LYS A 29 -11.56 -0.46 -8.98
C LYS A 29 -12.76 0.35 -8.43
N ASN A 30 -12.94 0.51 -7.10
CA ASN A 30 -13.89 1.48 -6.53
C ASN A 30 -13.65 1.83 -5.03
N LYS A 31 -14.34 2.87 -4.55
CA LYS A 31 -14.29 3.32 -3.14
C LYS A 31 -14.86 2.32 -2.13
N SER A 32 -15.78 1.44 -2.53
CA SER A 32 -16.37 0.45 -1.62
C SER A 32 -15.36 -0.61 -1.16
N LEU A 33 -14.50 -1.06 -2.07
CA LEU A 33 -13.40 -1.98 -1.73
C LEU A 33 -12.31 -1.30 -0.90
N SER A 34 -12.14 0.00 -1.09
CA SER A 34 -11.26 0.83 -0.27
C SER A 34 -11.76 0.90 1.17
N ARG A 35 -13.08 1.11 1.38
CA ARG A 35 -13.72 1.03 2.70
C ARG A 35 -13.60 -0.35 3.34
N LEU A 36 -13.77 -1.42 2.55
CA LEU A 36 -13.65 -2.79 3.04
C LEU A 36 -12.23 -3.08 3.55
N LEU A 37 -11.20 -2.76 2.77
CA LEU A 37 -9.82 -2.94 3.22
C LEU A 37 -9.54 -2.10 4.46
N PHE A 38 -10.01 -0.85 4.48
CA PHE A 38 -9.80 0.01 5.63
C PHE A 38 -10.47 -0.54 6.90
N ASN A 39 -11.70 -1.05 6.79
CA ASN A 39 -12.37 -1.76 7.89
C ASN A 39 -11.59 -2.99 8.36
N GLN A 40 -11.05 -3.80 7.46
CA GLN A 40 -10.25 -4.99 7.82
C GLN A 40 -8.96 -4.59 8.55
N ILE A 41 -8.28 -3.53 8.09
CA ILE A 41 -7.11 -2.97 8.77
C ILE A 41 -7.50 -2.47 10.16
N LEU A 42 -8.59 -1.69 10.29
CA LEU A 42 -9.06 -1.16 11.56
C LEU A 42 -9.47 -2.28 12.55
N ARG A 43 -10.07 -3.38 12.07
CA ARG A 43 -10.38 -4.56 12.90
C ARG A 43 -9.13 -5.32 13.36
N GLY A 44 -8.05 -5.28 12.59
CA GLY A 44 -6.79 -5.94 12.91
C GLY A 44 -5.84 -5.07 13.76
N TRP A 45 -5.76 -3.77 13.48
CA TRP A 45 -4.84 -2.82 14.11
C TRP A 45 -5.50 -1.96 15.20
N GLY A 46 -6.82 -1.96 15.27
CA GLY A 46 -7.62 -1.20 16.24
C GLY A 46 -7.80 0.27 15.87
N ALA A 47 -8.85 0.89 16.42
CA ALA A 47 -9.14 2.31 16.20
C ALA A 47 -8.00 3.24 16.66
N LEU A 48 -7.22 2.84 17.69
CA LEU A 48 -6.09 3.62 18.20
C LEU A 48 -5.02 3.88 17.13
N SER A 49 -4.85 2.95 16.18
CA SER A 49 -3.95 3.11 15.04
C SER A 49 -4.33 4.29 14.14
N ALA A 50 -5.64 4.55 13.96
CA ALA A 50 -6.12 5.71 13.22
C ALA A 50 -6.17 6.97 14.08
N VAL A 51 -6.61 6.86 15.35
CA VAL A 51 -6.71 8.00 16.27
C VAL A 51 -5.37 8.72 16.42
N ALA A 52 -4.26 7.98 16.42
CA ALA A 52 -2.90 8.53 16.49
C ALA A 52 -2.48 9.40 15.29
N LEU A 53 -3.25 9.41 14.20
CA LEU A 53 -2.93 10.12 12.94
C LEU A 53 -3.76 11.38 12.70
N ALA A 54 -4.64 11.78 13.63
CA ALA A 54 -5.37 13.04 13.52
C ALA A 54 -5.64 13.68 14.89
N PRO A 55 -5.85 15.00 14.96
CA PRO A 55 -6.14 15.70 16.21
C PRO A 55 -7.37 15.12 16.93
N GLU A 56 -7.25 14.93 18.24
CA GLU A 56 -8.30 14.33 19.07
C GLU A 56 -9.65 15.06 18.97
N GLN A 57 -9.63 16.39 18.88
CA GLN A 57 -10.84 17.19 18.75
C GLN A 57 -11.64 16.84 17.49
N LEU A 58 -10.97 16.54 16.38
CA LEU A 58 -11.64 16.22 15.11
C LEU A 58 -12.31 14.85 15.19
N TRP A 59 -11.76 13.90 15.94
CA TRP A 59 -12.41 12.60 16.16
C TRP A 59 -13.71 12.72 16.95
N TRP A 60 -13.74 13.55 18.01
CA TRP A 60 -14.98 13.81 18.74
C TRP A 60 -16.02 14.52 17.88
N GLN A 61 -15.59 15.47 17.04
CA GLN A 61 -16.48 16.10 16.05
C GLN A 61 -17.01 15.07 15.05
N ALA A 62 -16.16 14.17 14.55
CA ALA A 62 -16.57 13.13 13.61
C ALA A 62 -17.60 12.17 14.22
N LEU A 63 -17.39 11.74 15.47
CA LEU A 63 -18.36 10.91 16.21
C LEU A 63 -19.67 11.66 16.45
N SER A 64 -19.61 12.97 16.72
CA SER A 64 -20.81 13.81 16.89
C SER A 64 -21.61 13.91 15.60
N LEU A 65 -20.95 14.14 14.47
CA LEU A 65 -21.59 14.22 13.15
C LEU A 65 -22.12 12.88 12.65
N ALA A 66 -21.40 11.78 12.88
CA ALA A 66 -21.78 10.47 12.37
C ALA A 66 -22.82 9.74 13.25
N PHE A 67 -22.81 9.96 14.56
CA PHE A 67 -23.57 9.17 15.54
C PHE A 67 -24.28 10.00 16.62
N GLU A 68 -24.34 11.32 16.48
CA GLU A 68 -24.93 12.22 17.48
C GLU A 68 -24.28 12.06 18.87
N ALA A 69 -22.96 11.85 18.89
CA ALA A 69 -22.19 11.78 20.13
C ALA A 69 -22.36 13.05 20.98
N PRO A 70 -22.41 12.91 22.32
CA PRO A 70 -22.40 14.05 23.23
C PRO A 70 -21.28 15.03 22.87
N VAL A 71 -21.63 16.30 22.74
CA VAL A 71 -20.66 17.35 22.42
C VAL A 71 -19.64 17.42 23.55
N VAL A 72 -18.36 17.41 23.17
CA VAL A 72 -17.23 17.57 24.08
C VAL A 72 -16.63 18.97 23.86
N PRO A 73 -17.09 19.99 24.60
CA PRO A 73 -16.57 21.35 24.46
C PRO A 73 -15.22 21.54 25.17
N ASP A 74 -14.99 20.80 26.26
CA ASP A 74 -13.72 20.74 26.98
C ASP A 74 -13.26 19.29 27.09
N LEU A 75 -12.16 19.03 26.38
CA LEU A 75 -11.44 17.77 26.38
C LEU A 75 -11.01 17.31 27.78
N ASN A 76 -10.79 18.22 28.73
CA ASN A 76 -10.39 17.87 30.09
C ASN A 76 -11.55 17.44 30.99
N ALA A 77 -12.80 17.67 30.57
CA ALA A 77 -14.00 17.44 31.37
C ALA A 77 -14.83 16.24 30.89
N ILE A 78 -14.25 15.34 30.08
CA ILE A 78 -14.97 14.15 29.59
C ILE A 78 -15.32 13.22 30.75
N ASP A 79 -16.62 12.97 30.93
CA ASP A 79 -17.11 11.85 31.74
C ASP A 79 -16.95 10.54 30.95
N ALA A 80 -15.87 9.82 31.24
CA ALA A 80 -15.54 8.55 30.60
C ALA A 80 -16.63 7.49 30.79
N SER A 81 -17.39 7.51 31.88
CA SER A 81 -18.46 6.53 32.11
C SER A 81 -19.69 6.86 31.27
N ALA A 82 -20.07 8.14 31.21
CA ALA A 82 -21.20 8.59 30.40
C ALA A 82 -20.97 8.32 28.90
N ILE A 83 -19.78 8.65 28.37
CA ILE A 83 -19.48 8.48 26.95
C ILE A 83 -19.39 7.00 26.55
N ARG A 84 -18.88 6.13 27.43
CA ARG A 84 -18.88 4.67 27.22
C ARG A 84 -20.28 4.09 27.18
N ASN A 85 -21.15 4.55 28.07
CA ASN A 85 -22.55 4.12 28.10
C ASN A 85 -23.28 4.54 26.82
N TRP A 86 -23.08 5.78 26.36
CA TRP A 86 -23.59 6.24 25.06
C TRP A 86 -23.08 5.36 23.93
N ALA A 87 -21.77 5.16 23.82
CA ALA A 87 -21.16 4.42 22.71
C ALA A 87 -21.62 2.97 22.65
N SER A 88 -21.83 2.34 23.82
CA SER A 88 -22.33 0.96 23.94
C SER A 88 -23.81 0.83 23.57
N GLY A 89 -24.58 1.91 23.65
CA GLY A 89 -26.00 1.94 23.30
C GLY A 89 -26.28 2.04 21.79
N ILE A 90 -25.26 2.29 20.97
CA ILE A 90 -25.42 2.42 19.51
C ILE A 90 -25.57 1.04 18.87
N ASN A 91 -26.71 0.80 18.21
CA ASN A 91 -26.84 -0.36 17.32
C ASN A 91 -26.05 -0.09 16.03
N PHE A 92 -25.01 -0.89 15.79
CA PHE A 92 -24.04 -0.62 14.73
C PHE A 92 -23.96 -1.76 13.71
N THR A 93 -23.93 -1.38 12.44
CA THR A 93 -23.55 -2.26 11.32
C THR A 93 -22.55 -1.51 10.46
N PRO A 94 -21.36 -2.06 10.17
CA PRO A 94 -20.36 -1.35 9.40
C PRO A 94 -20.82 -1.12 7.96
N GLU A 95 -20.58 0.07 7.42
CA GLU A 95 -20.90 0.44 6.03
C GLU A 95 -19.85 -0.11 5.05
N VAL A 96 -19.77 -1.45 4.96
CA VAL A 96 -18.85 -2.15 4.05
C VAL A 96 -19.57 -3.13 3.12
N THR A 97 -19.12 -3.18 1.87
CA THR A 97 -19.63 -4.14 0.88
C THR A 97 -19.06 -5.54 1.15
N LYS A 98 -19.90 -6.58 1.05
CA LYS A 98 -19.45 -7.98 1.13
C LYS A 98 -18.91 -8.46 -0.21
N LEU A 99 -17.80 -9.19 -0.19
CA LEU A 99 -17.21 -9.79 -1.38
C LEU A 99 -17.92 -11.08 -1.78
N THR A 100 -17.96 -11.34 -3.09
CA THR A 100 -18.34 -12.66 -3.65
C THR A 100 -17.09 -13.39 -4.12
N ARG A 101 -17.02 -14.70 -3.83
CA ARG A 101 -15.86 -15.55 -4.16
C ARG A 101 -15.67 -15.65 -5.68
N ARG A 102 -14.46 -15.38 -6.19
CA ARG A 102 -14.14 -15.49 -7.63
C ARG A 102 -13.36 -16.76 -8.00
N GLY A 103 -13.52 -17.21 -9.25
CA GLY A 103 -12.86 -18.39 -9.84
C GLY A 103 -11.41 -18.13 -10.32
N ARG A 104 -10.64 -19.22 -10.52
CA ARG A 104 -9.19 -19.19 -10.81
C ARG A 104 -8.78 -19.07 -12.30
N LYS A 105 -9.72 -19.09 -13.27
CA LYS A 105 -9.37 -19.25 -14.70
C LYS A 105 -8.42 -18.16 -15.27
N CYS A 106 -8.57 -16.89 -14.87
CA CYS A 106 -7.79 -15.80 -15.51
C CYS A 106 -6.29 -15.75 -15.17
N SER A 107 -5.78 -16.53 -14.19
CA SER A 107 -4.37 -16.38 -13.78
C SER A 107 -3.38 -16.86 -14.84
N ASN A 108 -3.71 -17.90 -15.58
CA ASN A 108 -2.76 -18.57 -16.48
C ASN A 108 -2.51 -17.74 -17.75
N ILE A 109 -3.57 -17.29 -18.43
CA ILE A 109 -3.46 -16.47 -19.65
C ILE A 109 -2.65 -15.19 -19.39
N ARG A 110 -2.92 -14.51 -18.27
CA ARG A 110 -2.15 -13.32 -17.87
C ARG A 110 -0.68 -13.64 -17.67
N GLN A 111 -0.36 -14.73 -16.99
CA GLN A 111 1.04 -15.15 -16.77
C GLN A 111 1.73 -15.49 -18.10
N THR A 112 1.06 -16.22 -18.99
CA THR A 112 1.58 -16.58 -20.31
C THR A 112 1.88 -15.32 -21.14
N LEU A 113 0.94 -14.38 -21.21
CA LEU A 113 1.12 -13.12 -21.93
C LEU A 113 2.25 -12.28 -21.33
N TYR A 114 2.30 -12.17 -20.00
CA TYR A 114 3.39 -11.48 -19.31
C TYR A 114 4.76 -12.09 -19.66
N MET A 115 4.87 -13.41 -19.68
CA MET A 115 6.14 -14.08 -19.97
C MET A 115 6.58 -13.91 -21.42
N ALA A 116 5.63 -13.92 -22.36
CA ALA A 116 5.93 -13.65 -23.76
C ALA A 116 6.41 -12.20 -23.98
N LEU A 117 5.76 -11.22 -23.34
CA LEU A 117 6.21 -9.82 -23.38
C LEU A 117 7.58 -9.64 -22.72
N PHE A 118 7.81 -10.28 -21.57
CA PHE A 118 9.09 -10.26 -20.89
C PHE A 118 10.22 -10.84 -21.74
N GLY A 119 9.94 -11.85 -22.56
CA GLY A 119 10.88 -12.45 -23.51
C GLY A 119 11.45 -11.46 -24.55
N LEU A 120 10.68 -10.41 -24.91
CA LEU A 120 11.07 -9.41 -25.90
C LEU A 120 12.32 -8.62 -25.52
N ARG A 121 12.68 -8.58 -24.23
CA ARG A 121 13.93 -7.96 -23.75
C ARG A 121 15.17 -8.59 -24.37
N ARG A 122 15.13 -9.88 -24.75
CA ARG A 122 16.25 -10.57 -25.41
C ARG A 122 16.53 -10.04 -26.81
N GLY A 123 15.47 -9.54 -27.48
CA GLY A 123 15.57 -8.86 -28.76
C GLY A 123 15.88 -7.36 -28.63
N GLU A 124 16.07 -6.86 -27.40
CA GLU A 124 16.24 -5.43 -27.08
C GLU A 124 15.07 -4.56 -27.58
N ILE A 125 13.86 -5.10 -27.64
CA ILE A 125 12.67 -4.38 -28.13
C ILE A 125 12.11 -3.41 -27.08
N GLY A 126 12.29 -3.75 -25.80
CA GLY A 126 11.81 -3.03 -24.63
C GLY A 126 11.65 -4.00 -23.45
N GLU A 127 10.99 -3.54 -22.41
CA GLU A 127 10.75 -4.31 -21.20
C GLU A 127 9.26 -4.29 -20.80
N SER A 128 8.86 -5.28 -20.01
CA SER A 128 7.50 -5.35 -19.46
C SER A 128 7.54 -5.53 -17.95
N LEU A 129 6.64 -4.85 -17.26
CA LEU A 129 6.38 -4.99 -15.83
C LEU A 129 4.90 -5.34 -15.64
N GLY A 130 4.55 -5.92 -14.51
CA GLY A 130 3.17 -6.28 -14.23
C GLY A 130 2.89 -6.42 -12.75
N GLY A 131 1.64 -6.75 -12.44
CA GLY A 131 1.27 -7.29 -11.12
C GLY A 131 1.51 -6.39 -9.91
N GLY A 132 1.42 -5.06 -10.08
CA GLY A 132 1.51 -4.12 -8.96
C GLY A 132 2.57 -3.03 -9.12
N PHE A 133 3.31 -3.00 -10.23
CA PHE A 133 4.22 -1.88 -10.51
C PHE A 133 3.46 -0.61 -10.88
N VAL A 134 3.91 0.54 -10.37
CA VAL A 134 3.22 1.82 -10.54
C VAL A 134 3.56 2.48 -11.87
N ASN A 135 2.55 2.91 -12.62
CA ASN A 135 2.66 3.85 -13.73
C ASN A 135 2.13 5.22 -13.27
N ARG A 136 3.03 6.20 -13.13
CA ARG A 136 2.68 7.59 -12.84
C ARG A 136 2.21 8.28 -14.13
N LEU A 137 0.99 8.82 -14.10
CA LEU A 137 0.40 9.62 -15.18
C LEU A 137 -0.04 10.97 -14.59
N GLY A 138 0.88 11.94 -14.62
CA GLY A 138 0.70 13.23 -13.96
C GLY A 138 0.65 13.10 -12.43
N ALA A 139 -0.47 13.46 -11.83
CA ALA A 139 -0.72 13.31 -10.39
C ALA A 139 -1.28 11.92 -10.00
N ASN A 140 -1.66 11.11 -10.99
CA ASN A 140 -2.26 9.80 -10.77
C ASN A 140 -1.21 8.68 -10.80
N ALA A 141 -1.50 7.60 -10.08
CA ALA A 141 -0.70 6.39 -10.04
C ALA A 141 -1.58 5.17 -10.30
N PHE A 142 -1.38 4.53 -11.45
CA PHE A 142 -2.10 3.33 -11.84
C PHE A 142 -1.22 2.10 -11.71
N MET A 143 -1.81 0.94 -11.41
CA MET A 143 -1.10 -0.33 -11.39
C MET A 143 -1.69 -1.21 -12.50
N PRO A 144 -1.24 -1.12 -13.76
CA PRO A 144 -1.77 -1.96 -14.82
C PRO A 144 -1.47 -3.45 -14.59
N ASP A 145 -2.25 -4.36 -15.18
CA ASP A 145 -1.95 -5.80 -15.06
C ASP A 145 -0.62 -6.12 -15.73
N ILE A 146 -0.39 -5.54 -16.92
CA ILE A 146 0.88 -5.54 -17.62
C ILE A 146 1.07 -4.15 -18.26
N LEU A 147 2.28 -3.61 -18.15
CA LEU A 147 2.75 -2.49 -18.96
C LEU A 147 3.98 -2.93 -19.76
N PHE A 148 4.13 -2.40 -20.96
CA PHE A 148 5.34 -2.51 -21.76
C PHE A 148 5.91 -1.12 -22.00
N TYR A 149 7.22 -0.97 -21.80
CA TYR A 149 7.89 0.31 -21.85
C TYR A 149 9.26 0.24 -22.53
N LYS A 150 9.70 1.36 -23.08
CA LYS A 150 11.04 1.52 -23.69
C LYS A 150 12.00 2.39 -22.86
N SER A 151 11.51 3.14 -21.86
CA SER A 151 12.29 4.12 -21.08
C SER A 151 13.03 5.12 -21.97
N GLN A 152 12.31 5.61 -22.98
CA GLN A 152 12.78 6.59 -23.96
C GLN A 152 11.79 7.77 -23.99
N SER A 153 12.12 8.82 -24.75
CA SER A 153 11.29 10.00 -25.12
C SER A 153 10.05 10.35 -24.27
N ILE A 154 9.02 9.48 -24.22
CA ILE A 154 7.74 9.67 -23.54
C ILE A 154 7.70 9.17 -22.07
N ASN A 155 8.62 8.31 -21.65
CA ASN A 155 8.62 7.73 -20.30
C ASN A 155 10.03 7.49 -19.72
N ARG A 156 10.10 7.31 -18.40
CA ARG A 156 11.32 7.04 -17.65
C ARG A 156 11.07 6.09 -16.50
N ILE A 157 11.89 5.05 -16.40
CA ILE A 157 11.83 4.08 -15.30
C ILE A 157 12.64 4.54 -14.08
N TYR A 158 11.98 4.51 -12.93
CA TYR A 158 12.56 4.61 -11.59
C TYR A 158 12.45 3.26 -10.88
N ASP A 159 13.09 3.14 -9.72
CA ASP A 159 13.14 1.87 -8.99
C ASP A 159 11.75 1.34 -8.60
N TYR A 160 10.79 2.23 -8.36
CA TYR A 160 9.45 1.87 -7.86
C TYR A 160 8.29 2.25 -8.80
N TYR A 161 8.55 3.01 -9.86
CA TYR A 161 7.51 3.46 -10.78
C TYR A 161 8.04 3.82 -12.17
N LEU A 162 7.15 3.75 -13.16
CA LEU A 162 7.34 4.30 -14.50
C LEU A 162 6.70 5.68 -14.55
N ASP A 163 7.47 6.71 -14.87
CA ASP A 163 6.96 8.06 -15.09
C ASP A 163 6.65 8.30 -16.56
N GLY A 164 5.41 8.71 -16.86
CA GLY A 164 4.93 8.94 -18.22
C GLY A 164 4.16 7.75 -18.84
N PRO A 165 3.55 7.93 -20.02
CA PRO A 165 2.78 6.89 -20.69
C PRO A 165 3.67 5.71 -21.10
N ALA A 166 3.26 4.50 -20.73
CA ALA A 166 3.80 3.27 -21.29
C ALA A 166 3.46 3.14 -22.79
N GLU A 167 4.31 2.48 -23.56
CA GLU A 167 4.04 2.19 -24.98
C GLU A 167 2.79 1.30 -25.15
N LEU A 168 2.54 0.38 -24.22
CA LEU A 168 1.37 -0.49 -24.21
C LEU A 168 0.93 -0.76 -22.78
N ILE A 169 -0.37 -0.60 -22.52
CA ILE A 169 -1.02 -1.05 -21.29
C ILE A 169 -1.97 -2.19 -21.60
N ILE A 170 -1.99 -3.22 -20.74
CA ILE A 170 -2.91 -4.35 -20.83
C ILE A 170 -3.64 -4.51 -19.51
N GLU A 171 -4.97 -4.61 -19.58
CA GLU A 171 -5.85 -4.88 -18.43
C GLU A 171 -6.71 -6.11 -18.68
N PHE A 172 -6.93 -6.90 -17.64
CA PHE A 172 -7.86 -8.02 -17.66
C PHE A 172 -9.14 -7.62 -16.97
N ILE A 173 -10.27 -7.67 -17.70
CA ILE A 173 -11.55 -7.32 -17.10
C ILE A 173 -11.84 -8.25 -15.95
N THR A 174 -12.58 -7.73 -15.00
CA THR A 174 -12.96 -8.45 -13.82
C THR A 174 -14.48 -8.45 -13.72
N PRO A 175 -15.15 -9.62 -13.71
CA PRO A 175 -16.60 -9.69 -13.69
C PRO A 175 -17.22 -8.84 -12.57
N GLY A 176 -18.15 -7.95 -12.92
CA GLY A 176 -18.81 -6.98 -12.03
C GLY A 176 -18.07 -5.65 -11.83
N HIS A 177 -16.93 -5.44 -12.48
CA HIS A 177 -16.18 -4.17 -12.49
C HIS A 177 -15.66 -3.82 -13.89
N GLU A 178 -16.37 -4.24 -14.92
CA GLU A 178 -15.99 -4.07 -16.32
C GLU A 178 -15.78 -2.59 -16.66
N SER A 179 -16.70 -1.73 -16.23
CA SER A 179 -16.69 -0.28 -16.52
C SER A 179 -15.43 0.44 -16.02
N TYR A 180 -14.75 -0.07 -15.01
CA TYR A 180 -13.53 0.58 -14.54
C TYR A 180 -12.40 0.49 -15.55
N ASP A 181 -12.20 -0.69 -16.15
CA ASP A 181 -11.19 -0.85 -17.19
C ASP A 181 -11.71 -0.30 -18.54
N THR A 182 -12.98 -0.54 -18.87
CA THR A 182 -13.53 -0.13 -20.17
C THR A 182 -13.85 1.36 -20.28
N GLU A 183 -14.03 2.09 -19.18
CA GLU A 183 -14.41 3.52 -19.21
C GLU A 183 -13.45 4.38 -18.40
N VAL A 184 -13.30 4.10 -17.09
CA VAL A 184 -12.55 4.97 -16.17
C VAL A 184 -11.07 5.02 -16.56
N LYS A 185 -10.38 3.88 -16.54
CA LYS A 185 -8.95 3.80 -16.90
C LYS A 185 -8.70 4.17 -18.35
N ARG A 186 -9.59 3.78 -19.27
CA ARG A 186 -9.53 4.19 -20.69
C ARG A 186 -9.42 5.72 -20.79
N SER A 187 -10.23 6.46 -20.05
CA SER A 187 -10.20 7.93 -20.10
C SER A 187 -8.87 8.52 -19.60
N TYR A 188 -8.30 7.98 -18.51
CA TYR A 188 -7.01 8.43 -17.99
C TYR A 188 -5.83 8.06 -18.89
N TYR A 189 -5.81 6.83 -19.42
CA TYR A 189 -4.78 6.39 -20.36
C TYR A 189 -4.82 7.20 -21.67
N GLN A 190 -6.03 7.49 -22.17
CA GLN A 190 -6.23 8.34 -23.34
C GLN A 190 -5.69 9.76 -23.08
N ALA A 191 -6.10 10.38 -21.98
CA ALA A 191 -5.68 11.73 -21.61
C ALA A 191 -4.16 11.83 -21.39
N ALA A 192 -3.53 10.77 -20.89
CA ALA A 192 -2.09 10.71 -20.64
C ALA A 192 -1.26 10.37 -21.89
N GLY A 193 -1.91 10.03 -23.01
CA GLY A 193 -1.21 9.74 -24.27
C GLY A 193 -0.65 8.32 -24.38
N VAL A 194 -1.21 7.34 -23.67
CA VAL A 194 -0.81 5.93 -23.79
C VAL A 194 -1.16 5.42 -25.20
N PRO A 195 -0.18 5.06 -26.05
CA PRO A 195 -0.44 4.85 -27.48
C PRO A 195 -1.28 3.61 -27.81
N GLU A 196 -1.13 2.52 -27.03
CA GLU A 196 -1.86 1.26 -27.21
C GLU A 196 -2.46 0.80 -25.87
N TYR A 197 -3.74 0.42 -25.89
CA TYR A 197 -4.44 -0.11 -24.72
C TYR A 197 -5.23 -1.36 -25.08
N TRP A 198 -4.93 -2.48 -24.43
CA TRP A 198 -5.59 -3.77 -24.67
C TRP A 198 -6.42 -4.19 -23.48
N ILE A 199 -7.67 -4.59 -23.75
CA ILE A 199 -8.61 -5.03 -22.72
C ILE A 199 -8.99 -6.49 -22.98
N PHE A 200 -8.67 -7.36 -22.04
CA PHE A 200 -8.90 -8.80 -22.16
C PHE A 200 -10.16 -9.22 -21.42
N ASP A 201 -11.10 -9.81 -22.15
CA ASP A 201 -12.20 -10.62 -21.62
C ASP A 201 -11.83 -12.09 -21.75
N VAL A 202 -11.32 -12.66 -20.65
CA VAL A 202 -10.92 -14.07 -20.61
C VAL A 202 -12.12 -15.01 -20.61
N GLU A 203 -13.28 -14.57 -20.12
CA GLU A 203 -14.47 -15.43 -20.10
C GLU A 203 -15.09 -15.58 -21.48
N GLN A 204 -15.01 -14.52 -22.30
CA GLN A 204 -15.51 -14.50 -23.67
C GLN A 204 -14.43 -14.75 -24.73
N GLU A 205 -13.19 -15.05 -24.32
CA GLU A 205 -12.01 -15.20 -25.21
C GLU A 205 -11.86 -14.03 -26.20
N ASN A 206 -12.12 -12.82 -25.72
CA ASN A 206 -12.13 -11.61 -26.53
C ASN A 206 -11.06 -10.61 -26.08
N ILE A 207 -10.52 -9.85 -27.04
CA ILE A 207 -9.54 -8.79 -26.80
C ILE A 207 -10.01 -7.55 -27.55
N GLU A 208 -10.23 -6.45 -26.82
CA GLU A 208 -10.42 -5.14 -27.42
C GLU A 208 -9.06 -4.47 -27.57
N PHE A 209 -8.68 -4.18 -28.81
CA PHE A 209 -7.45 -3.44 -29.14
C PHE A 209 -7.79 -1.98 -29.40
N LEU A 210 -7.20 -1.07 -28.63
CA LEU A 210 -7.39 0.37 -28.78
C LEU A 210 -6.08 1.05 -29.11
N ARG A 211 -6.07 1.82 -30.19
CA ARG A 211 -4.94 2.66 -30.59
C ARG A 211 -5.28 4.12 -30.43
N LEU A 212 -4.37 4.90 -29.85
CA LEU A 212 -4.53 6.33 -29.71
C LEU A 212 -4.24 7.02 -31.05
N GLU A 213 -5.27 7.60 -31.66
CA GLU A 213 -5.18 8.34 -32.92
C GLU A 213 -5.78 9.74 -32.69
N ASP A 214 -5.02 10.79 -32.99
CA ASP A 214 -5.42 12.19 -32.79
C ASP A 214 -5.98 12.48 -31.38
N GLY A 215 -5.41 11.83 -30.35
CA GLY A 215 -5.80 11.99 -28.95
C GLY A 215 -7.05 11.22 -28.52
N VAL A 216 -7.60 10.36 -29.38
CA VAL A 216 -8.77 9.52 -29.09
C VAL A 216 -8.49 8.06 -29.40
N TYR A 217 -8.92 7.15 -28.53
CA TYR A 217 -8.79 5.72 -28.78
C TYR A 217 -9.74 5.25 -29.89
N GLN A 218 -9.18 4.58 -30.88
CA GLN A 218 -9.91 3.92 -31.97
C GLN A 218 -9.79 2.40 -31.86
N PRO A 219 -10.91 1.65 -31.86
CA PRO A 219 -10.89 0.19 -31.91
C PRO A 219 -10.22 -0.32 -33.18
N GLN A 220 -9.32 -1.27 -33.01
CA GLN A 220 -8.57 -1.89 -34.09
C GLN A 220 -9.06 -3.30 -34.37
N GLN A 221 -8.94 -3.73 -35.62
CA GLN A 221 -9.32 -5.08 -36.06
C GLN A 221 -8.10 -5.97 -36.23
N ILE A 222 -8.24 -7.25 -35.92
CA ILE A 222 -7.25 -8.28 -36.25
C ILE A 222 -7.31 -8.55 -37.75
N LEU A 223 -6.17 -8.57 -38.43
CA LEU A 223 -6.06 -8.88 -39.85
C LEU A 223 -5.36 -10.23 -40.03
N ASN A 224 -6.02 -11.19 -40.69
CA ASN A 224 -5.48 -12.53 -40.94
C ASN A 224 -4.93 -13.24 -39.67
N GLY A 225 -5.60 -13.07 -38.53
CA GLY A 225 -5.18 -13.65 -37.25
C GLY A 225 -3.99 -12.94 -36.59
N ARG A 226 -3.61 -11.76 -37.07
CA ARG A 226 -2.44 -10.99 -36.63
C ARG A 226 -2.85 -9.59 -36.18
N TYR A 227 -2.22 -9.10 -35.13
CA TYR A 227 -2.37 -7.73 -34.65
C TYR A 227 -1.02 -7.01 -34.63
N GLU A 228 -0.87 -5.98 -35.46
CA GLU A 228 0.35 -5.16 -35.49
C GLU A 228 0.33 -4.13 -34.36
N VAL A 229 1.35 -4.17 -33.51
CA VAL A 229 1.43 -3.28 -32.34
C VAL A 229 2.07 -1.97 -32.77
N SER A 230 1.25 -0.93 -32.96
CA SER A 230 1.71 0.33 -33.56
C SER A 230 2.75 1.07 -32.72
N SER A 231 2.62 1.00 -31.40
CA SER A 231 3.57 1.61 -30.45
C SER A 231 4.92 0.89 -30.38
N ILE A 232 5.00 -0.31 -30.95
CA ILE A 232 6.19 -1.15 -31.00
C ILE A 232 6.42 -1.60 -32.45
N PRO A 233 6.93 -0.72 -33.33
CA PRO A 233 7.12 -1.04 -34.74
C PRO A 233 7.93 -2.33 -34.96
N GLY A 234 7.40 -3.22 -35.79
CA GLY A 234 7.97 -4.54 -36.05
C GLY A 234 7.49 -5.64 -35.11
N LEU A 235 6.66 -5.35 -34.11
CA LEU A 235 6.03 -6.36 -33.25
C LEU A 235 4.63 -6.72 -33.74
N THR A 236 4.37 -8.00 -33.91
CA THR A 236 3.03 -8.54 -34.22
C THR A 236 2.60 -9.52 -33.15
N PHE A 237 1.39 -9.35 -32.60
CA PHE A 237 0.76 -10.28 -31.68
C PHE A 237 -0.12 -11.29 -32.43
N LEU A 238 -0.15 -12.54 -31.94
CA LEU A 238 -0.90 -13.66 -32.50
C LEU A 238 -1.97 -14.16 -31.51
N PRO A 239 -3.17 -13.54 -31.46
CA PRO A 239 -4.20 -13.83 -30.45
C PRO A 239 -4.65 -15.29 -30.39
N ALA A 240 -4.78 -15.96 -31.53
CA ALA A 240 -5.28 -17.34 -31.58
C ALA A 240 -4.42 -18.31 -30.75
N LYS A 241 -3.09 -18.12 -30.77
CA LYS A 241 -2.16 -18.96 -30.00
C LYS A 241 -2.34 -18.79 -28.49
N LEU A 242 -2.74 -17.61 -28.02
CA LEU A 242 -3.01 -17.39 -26.60
C LEU A 242 -4.18 -18.26 -26.12
N TRP A 243 -5.27 -18.29 -26.89
CA TRP A 243 -6.47 -19.05 -26.54
C TRP A 243 -6.29 -20.56 -26.66
N GLU A 244 -5.54 -21.02 -27.65
CA GLU A 244 -5.17 -22.44 -27.81
C GLU A 244 -4.42 -22.98 -26.56
N THR A 245 -3.59 -22.14 -25.93
CA THR A 245 -2.74 -22.52 -24.79
C THR A 245 -3.44 -22.52 -23.44
N ALA A 246 -4.66 -22.02 -23.37
CA ALA A 246 -5.47 -22.11 -22.15
C ALA A 246 -6.00 -23.53 -21.88
N ASN A 247 -6.02 -24.40 -22.92
CA ASN A 247 -6.69 -25.70 -22.89
C ASN A 247 -5.75 -26.89 -22.66
N ASP A 248 -4.45 -26.75 -22.94
CA ASP A 248 -3.43 -27.76 -22.69
C ASP A 248 -2.36 -27.15 -21.77
N PHE A 249 -1.92 -27.85 -20.73
CA PHE A 249 -0.80 -27.44 -19.85
C PHE A 249 0.57 -27.40 -20.59
N THR A 250 0.57 -27.17 -21.89
CA THR A 250 1.74 -27.00 -22.74
C THR A 250 2.33 -25.61 -22.50
N TYR A 251 3.53 -25.58 -21.92
CA TYR A 251 4.31 -24.35 -21.83
C TYR A 251 4.61 -23.86 -23.24
N LEU A 252 4.03 -22.71 -23.62
CA LEU A 252 4.51 -21.97 -24.77
C LEU A 252 5.99 -21.63 -24.57
N SER A 253 6.76 -21.70 -25.65
CA SER A 253 8.06 -21.06 -25.65
C SER A 253 7.87 -19.54 -25.59
N GLU A 254 8.81 -18.80 -25.00
CA GLU A 254 8.72 -17.36 -24.77
C GLU A 254 8.49 -16.52 -26.04
N ASN A 255 8.55 -17.12 -27.24
CA ASN A 255 8.42 -16.46 -28.54
C ASN A 255 7.16 -16.84 -29.33
N ASP A 256 6.24 -17.64 -28.79
CA ASP A 256 5.15 -18.16 -29.62
C ASP A 256 4.04 -17.14 -29.86
N LEU A 257 3.81 -16.21 -28.94
CA LEU A 257 2.72 -15.22 -29.03
C LEU A 257 3.05 -13.99 -29.88
N PHE A 258 4.33 -13.74 -30.14
CA PHE A 258 4.78 -12.55 -30.83
C PHE A 258 5.72 -12.90 -31.99
N GLU A 259 5.54 -12.23 -33.10
CA GLU A 259 6.53 -12.17 -34.17
C GLU A 259 7.25 -10.83 -34.12
N VAL A 260 8.58 -10.88 -34.24
CA VAL A 260 9.45 -9.72 -34.24
C VAL A 260 10.11 -9.62 -35.61
N ALA A 261 9.84 -8.54 -36.33
CA ALA A 261 10.46 -8.26 -37.61
C ALA A 261 11.98 -8.09 -37.46
N SER A 262 12.74 -8.46 -38.49
CA SER A 262 14.20 -8.38 -38.47
C SER A 262 14.74 -6.95 -38.36
N ASP A 263 13.93 -5.97 -38.74
CA ASP A 263 14.18 -4.53 -38.70
C ASP A 263 13.47 -3.82 -37.53
N ALA A 264 12.92 -4.58 -36.56
CA ALA A 264 12.30 -4.01 -35.38
C ALA A 264 13.29 -3.10 -34.61
N SER A 265 12.78 -1.97 -34.14
CA SER A 265 13.60 -0.96 -33.45
C SER A 265 14.11 -1.49 -32.12
N LYS A 266 15.42 -1.36 -31.89
CA LYS A 266 16.07 -1.78 -30.65
C LYS A 266 16.33 -0.60 -29.72
N VAL A 267 16.16 -0.83 -28.43
CA VAL A 267 16.31 0.19 -27.37
C VAL A 267 17.52 -0.07 -26.45
N GLY A 268 18.18 -1.22 -26.59
CA GLY A 268 19.31 -1.62 -25.73
C GLY A 268 18.89 -2.00 -24.31
N SER A 269 19.84 -2.03 -23.39
CA SER A 269 19.57 -2.29 -21.96
C SER A 269 18.91 -1.07 -21.31
N ILE A 270 17.75 -1.28 -20.72
CA ILE A 270 17.06 -0.30 -19.89
C ILE A 270 17.57 -0.42 -18.45
N LYS A 271 17.77 0.71 -17.78
CA LYS A 271 18.14 0.75 -16.35
C LYS A 271 17.34 1.83 -15.64
N PRO A 272 16.90 1.59 -14.39
CA PRO A 272 16.34 2.63 -13.54
C PRO A 272 17.31 3.80 -13.38
N VAL A 273 16.76 5.02 -13.30
CA VAL A 273 17.55 6.22 -13.02
C VAL A 273 17.74 6.48 -11.51
N GLY A 274 17.31 5.54 -10.67
CA GLY A 274 17.26 5.62 -9.21
C GLY A 274 15.83 5.70 -8.69
N GLU A 275 15.66 6.10 -7.44
CA GLU A 275 14.35 6.05 -6.76
C GLU A 275 13.41 7.20 -7.15
N GLY A 276 13.96 8.32 -7.64
CA GLY A 276 13.20 9.45 -8.17
C GLY A 276 12.47 10.31 -7.14
N ILE A 277 12.54 9.98 -5.86
CA ILE A 277 11.96 10.77 -4.76
C ILE A 277 12.99 10.98 -3.66
N ASP A 278 12.81 12.05 -2.88
CA ASP A 278 13.61 12.34 -1.70
C ASP A 278 13.01 11.64 -0.48
N TRP A 279 13.50 10.44 -0.17
CA TRP A 279 13.07 9.66 0.99
C TRP A 279 13.42 10.30 2.34
N SER A 280 14.29 11.31 2.36
CA SER A 280 14.57 12.04 3.60
C SER A 280 13.40 12.92 4.05
N ARG A 281 12.37 13.08 3.21
CA ARG A 281 11.09 13.71 3.54
C ARG A 281 10.16 12.83 4.39
N GLY A 282 10.63 11.69 4.90
CA GLY A 282 9.88 10.70 5.70
C GLY A 282 9.17 11.18 6.98
N GLU A 283 9.03 12.49 7.19
CA GLU A 283 8.18 13.13 8.20
C GLU A 283 6.84 13.63 7.61
N LEU A 284 6.35 13.02 6.53
CA LEU A 284 5.02 13.36 5.99
C LEU A 284 3.94 13.10 7.03
N GLY A 285 3.41 14.18 7.61
CA GLY A 285 2.27 14.14 8.49
C GLY A 285 0.97 14.02 7.70
N PHE A 286 0.05 13.20 8.17
CA PHE A 286 -1.31 13.18 7.63
C PHE A 286 -2.11 14.33 8.23
N THR A 287 -2.79 15.08 7.39
CA THR A 287 -3.72 16.14 7.81
C THR A 287 -5.12 15.86 7.26
N PRO A 288 -5.78 14.76 7.68
CA PRO A 288 -7.11 14.44 7.20
C PRO A 288 -8.11 15.52 7.64
N ALA A 289 -9.06 15.83 6.77
CA ALA A 289 -10.16 16.73 7.10
C ALA A 289 -11.32 15.97 7.77
N LEU A 290 -12.26 16.73 8.32
CA LEU A 290 -13.40 16.17 9.03
C LEU A 290 -14.33 15.39 8.09
N GLU A 291 -14.66 15.97 6.93
CA GLU A 291 -15.62 15.42 5.96
C GLU A 291 -15.02 15.28 4.56
N GLU A 292 -14.47 16.36 4.00
CA GLU A 292 -14.00 16.38 2.61
C GLU A 292 -12.69 15.61 2.40
N PRO A 293 -12.48 14.98 1.23
CA PRO A 293 -11.18 14.41 0.89
C PRO A 293 -10.08 15.47 0.84
N VAL A 294 -8.90 15.11 1.35
CA VAL A 294 -7.67 15.89 1.22
C VAL A 294 -6.79 15.23 0.15
N PRO A 295 -6.41 15.94 -0.92
CA PRO A 295 -5.61 15.36 -1.99
C PRO A 295 -4.28 14.80 -1.48
N ILE A 296 -4.00 13.55 -1.83
CA ILE A 296 -2.72 12.86 -1.61
C ILE A 296 -1.80 13.17 -2.79
N MET A 297 -0.58 13.62 -2.51
CA MET A 297 0.43 13.84 -3.54
C MET A 297 1.01 12.50 -4.01
N PHE A 298 1.45 12.44 -5.27
CA PHE A 298 2.08 11.23 -5.81
C PHE A 298 3.28 10.79 -4.97
N GLU A 299 4.10 11.75 -4.54
CA GLU A 299 5.29 11.52 -3.73
C GLU A 299 4.95 10.87 -2.37
N ASP A 300 3.82 11.26 -1.77
CA ASP A 300 3.35 10.66 -0.52
C ASP A 300 2.84 9.23 -0.78
N TYR A 301 2.07 9.05 -1.86
CA TYR A 301 1.56 7.74 -2.26
C TYR A 301 2.68 6.73 -2.51
N ILE A 302 3.68 7.10 -3.32
CA ILE A 302 4.74 6.17 -3.71
C ILE A 302 5.68 5.89 -2.54
N TYR A 303 5.81 6.82 -1.59
CA TYR A 303 6.55 6.58 -0.35
C TYR A 303 5.91 5.45 0.49
N TRP A 304 4.57 5.46 0.62
CA TRP A 304 3.86 4.50 1.46
C TRP A 304 3.44 3.20 0.75
N CYS A 305 3.38 3.19 -0.58
CA CYS A 305 2.90 2.06 -1.37
C CYS A 305 3.76 1.73 -2.62
N PRO A 306 5.11 1.67 -2.53
CA PRO A 306 5.95 1.42 -3.72
C PRO A 306 5.73 0.02 -4.31
N GLU A 307 5.60 -1.00 -3.44
CA GLU A 307 5.26 -2.38 -3.82
C GLU A 307 4.41 -3.02 -2.69
N PRO A 308 3.08 -2.93 -2.74
CA PRO A 308 2.24 -3.41 -1.64
C PRO A 308 2.30 -4.93 -1.54
N LYS A 309 2.96 -5.42 -0.48
CA LYS A 309 2.96 -6.85 -0.10
C LYS A 309 1.82 -7.13 0.85
N PHE A 310 0.80 -7.80 0.34
CA PHE A 310 -0.39 -8.17 1.10
C PHE A 310 -0.15 -9.45 1.89
N GLU A 311 -0.07 -9.34 3.21
CA GLU A 311 0.22 -10.43 4.13
C GLU A 311 -0.83 -10.47 5.26
N PHE A 312 -0.99 -11.61 5.90
CA PHE A 312 -1.82 -11.74 7.10
C PHE A 312 -0.97 -12.39 8.19
N MET A 313 -0.61 -11.60 9.19
CA MET A 313 0.33 -11.99 10.24
C MET A 313 -0.24 -11.59 11.59
N ASP A 314 -0.01 -12.42 12.60
CA ASP A 314 -0.45 -12.16 13.98
C ASP A 314 -1.95 -11.82 14.11
N GLY A 315 -2.78 -12.44 13.28
CA GLY A 315 -4.22 -12.26 13.30
C GLY A 315 -4.74 -10.99 12.62
N LYS A 316 -3.90 -10.24 11.90
CA LYS A 316 -4.27 -8.97 11.24
C LYS A 316 -3.65 -8.79 9.85
N PRO A 317 -4.25 -7.94 8.98
CA PRO A 317 -3.67 -7.59 7.69
C PRO A 317 -2.36 -6.80 7.83
N TYR A 318 -1.36 -7.13 7.03
CA TYR A 318 -0.12 -6.36 6.84
C TYR A 318 0.03 -6.00 5.36
N ILE A 319 0.41 -4.75 5.09
CA ILE A 319 0.67 -4.25 3.74
C ILE A 319 2.05 -3.62 3.74
N GLY A 320 3.02 -4.37 3.23
CA GLY A 320 4.44 -4.02 3.28
C GLY A 320 5.04 -4.16 4.68
N SER A 321 4.78 -3.20 5.55
CA SER A 321 5.36 -3.12 6.89
C SER A 321 4.40 -2.42 7.87
N ARG A 322 4.83 -2.24 9.13
CA ARG A 322 4.13 -1.40 10.10
C ARG A 322 3.98 0.04 9.59
N ASP A 323 5.04 0.58 9.00
CA ASP A 323 5.04 1.88 8.33
C ASP A 323 4.11 1.90 7.12
N GLY A 324 4.10 0.83 6.31
CA GLY A 324 3.15 0.70 5.20
C GLY A 324 1.69 0.77 5.68
N ILE A 325 1.35 0.11 6.79
CA ILE A 325 0.01 0.21 7.39
C ILE A 325 -0.28 1.63 7.93
N LYS A 326 0.67 2.26 8.61
CA LYS A 326 0.55 3.66 9.05
C LYS A 326 0.24 4.59 7.88
N GLY A 327 1.03 4.47 6.82
CA GLY A 327 0.86 5.18 5.55
C GLY A 327 -0.52 5.02 4.96
N LEU A 328 -0.93 3.76 4.86
CA LEU A 328 -2.21 3.39 4.27
C LEU A 328 -3.40 3.89 5.08
N ILE A 329 -3.37 3.78 6.41
CA ILE A 329 -4.41 4.35 7.28
C ILE A 329 -4.46 5.87 7.08
N GLY A 330 -3.32 6.55 7.13
CA GLY A 330 -3.24 8.00 6.91
C GLY A 330 -3.83 8.43 5.57
N MET A 331 -3.48 7.74 4.48
CA MET A 331 -4.05 7.98 3.15
C MET A 331 -5.54 7.64 3.06
N PHE A 332 -6.03 6.62 3.74
CA PHE A 332 -7.48 6.36 3.83
C PHE A 332 -8.21 7.47 4.58
N LEU A 333 -7.64 7.99 5.67
CA LEU A 333 -8.22 9.13 6.39
C LEU A 333 -8.26 10.38 5.50
N MET A 334 -7.21 10.63 4.71
CA MET A 334 -7.20 11.72 3.72
C MET A 334 -8.24 11.50 2.61
N THR A 335 -8.44 10.25 2.19
CA THR A 335 -9.39 9.90 1.12
C THR A 335 -10.86 10.01 1.55
N PHE A 336 -11.18 9.59 2.78
CA PHE A 336 -12.56 9.48 3.26
C PHE A 336 -12.99 10.60 4.20
N GLY A 337 -12.05 11.28 4.85
CA GLY A 337 -12.35 12.13 5.99
C GLY A 337 -12.69 11.33 7.25
N LEU A 338 -12.67 12.00 8.41
CA LEU A 338 -12.88 11.34 9.70
C LEU A 338 -14.33 10.86 9.90
N VAL A 339 -15.32 11.60 9.41
CA VAL A 339 -16.76 11.26 9.55
C VAL A 339 -17.09 9.92 8.89
N GLU A 340 -16.60 9.68 7.68
CA GLU A 340 -16.78 8.39 7.01
C GLU A 340 -15.94 7.29 7.66
N SER A 341 -14.75 7.63 8.16
CA SER A 341 -13.86 6.68 8.81
C SER A 341 -14.46 6.10 10.09
N VAL A 342 -15.10 6.93 10.92
CA VAL A 342 -15.71 6.45 12.17
C VAL A 342 -16.87 5.48 11.95
N LYS A 343 -17.50 5.48 10.77
CA LYS A 343 -18.56 4.53 10.38
C LYS A 343 -18.04 3.11 10.09
N LEU A 344 -16.72 2.90 10.08
CA LEU A 344 -16.11 1.61 9.79
C LEU A 344 -15.92 0.73 11.02
N LEU A 345 -16.01 1.27 12.24
CA LEU A 345 -16.00 0.49 13.48
C LEU A 345 -17.13 0.94 14.41
N HIS A 346 -17.51 0.07 15.34
CA HIS A 346 -18.50 0.41 16.35
C HIS A 346 -18.01 1.61 17.19
N PRO A 347 -18.87 2.59 17.53
CA PRO A 347 -18.48 3.78 18.31
C PRO A 347 -17.69 3.49 19.60
N ARG A 348 -17.94 2.36 20.26
CA ARG A 348 -17.19 1.93 21.45
C ARG A 348 -15.69 1.79 21.19
N GLU A 349 -15.29 1.30 20.01
CA GLU A 349 -13.89 1.08 19.66
C GLU A 349 -13.15 2.42 19.54
N TRP A 350 -13.80 3.42 18.92
CA TRP A 350 -13.27 4.78 18.82
C TRP A 350 -13.21 5.48 20.17
N VAL A 351 -14.25 5.34 21.00
CA VAL A 351 -14.28 5.93 22.35
C VAL A 351 -13.18 5.35 23.23
N GLU A 352 -13.00 4.03 23.26
CA GLU A 352 -11.91 3.43 24.04
C GLU A 352 -10.53 3.85 23.51
N ALA A 353 -10.34 3.96 22.20
CA ALA A 353 -9.10 4.46 21.62
C ALA A 353 -8.79 5.91 22.03
N LEU A 354 -9.78 6.81 21.95
CA LEU A 354 -9.63 8.21 22.35
C LEU A 354 -9.36 8.35 23.85
N LEU A 355 -10.06 7.60 24.70
CA LEU A 355 -9.82 7.59 26.14
C LEU A 355 -8.45 7.02 26.49
N THR A 356 -7.99 5.98 25.78
CA THR A 356 -6.65 5.40 25.95
C THR A 356 -5.56 6.42 25.58
N GLN A 357 -5.69 7.08 24.44
CA GLN A 357 -4.76 8.14 24.03
C GLN A 357 -4.76 9.31 25.02
N ARG A 358 -5.94 9.74 25.50
CA ARG A 358 -6.01 10.79 26.52
C ARG A 358 -5.31 10.37 27.81
N PHE A 359 -5.54 9.15 28.27
CA PHE A 359 -4.93 8.65 29.50
C PHE A 359 -3.40 8.68 29.41
N SER A 360 -2.81 8.28 28.28
CA SER A 360 -1.35 8.33 28.09
C SER A 360 -0.83 9.76 28.06
N VAL A 361 -1.57 10.71 27.47
CA VAL A 361 -1.19 12.14 27.44
C VAL A 361 -1.27 12.79 28.82
N GLN A 362 -2.35 12.54 29.57
CA GLN A 362 -2.55 13.13 30.91
C GLN A 362 -1.58 12.56 31.95
N ASN A 363 -1.18 11.30 31.80
CA ASN A 363 -0.29 10.60 32.73
C ASN A 363 1.08 10.34 32.10
N ILE A 364 1.57 11.26 31.27
CA ILE A 364 2.79 11.09 30.46
C ILE A 364 4.00 10.59 31.26
N GLN A 365 4.21 11.11 32.48
CA GLN A 365 5.35 10.74 33.32
C GLN A 365 5.25 9.28 33.79
N GLU A 366 4.08 8.86 34.27
CA GLU A 366 3.84 7.50 34.71
C GLU A 366 3.89 6.52 33.53
N TYR A 367 3.27 6.89 32.41
CA TYR A 367 3.27 6.09 31.20
C TYR A 367 4.70 5.87 30.67
N LYS A 368 5.50 6.93 30.55
CA LYS A 368 6.91 6.80 30.14
C LYS A 368 7.76 6.04 31.15
N ALA A 369 7.49 6.16 32.45
CA ALA A 369 8.21 5.40 33.48
C ALA A 369 8.01 3.88 33.30
N GLN A 370 6.78 3.44 32.96
CA GLN A 370 6.50 2.03 32.64
C GLN A 370 7.28 1.56 31.40
N VAL A 371 7.36 2.40 30.37
CA VAL A 371 8.14 2.10 29.17
C VAL A 371 9.64 2.02 29.46
N TRP A 372 10.18 2.92 30.29
CA TRP A 372 11.57 2.86 30.73
C TRP A 372 11.88 1.60 31.53
N GLN A 373 10.95 1.15 32.38
CA GLN A 373 11.12 -0.12 33.10
C GLN A 373 11.26 -1.29 32.12
N LEU A 374 10.39 -1.37 31.11
CA LEU A 374 10.47 -2.39 30.06
C LEU A 374 11.81 -2.32 29.30
N VAL A 375 12.27 -1.13 28.94
CA VAL A 375 13.56 -0.91 28.29
C VAL A 375 14.72 -1.42 29.15
N HIS A 376 14.69 -1.17 30.46
CA HIS A 376 15.73 -1.66 31.36
C HIS A 376 15.73 -3.18 31.50
N GLU A 377 14.55 -3.82 31.55
CA GLU A 377 14.42 -5.28 31.55
C GLU A 377 15.02 -5.89 30.27
N VAL A 378 14.70 -5.31 29.11
CA VAL A 378 15.28 -5.71 27.82
C VAL A 378 16.79 -5.48 27.81
N ALA A 379 17.27 -4.37 28.36
CA ALA A 379 18.70 -4.08 28.41
C ALA A 379 19.46 -5.07 29.30
N VAL A 380 18.88 -5.54 30.42
CA VAL A 380 19.43 -6.63 31.23
C VAL A 380 19.52 -7.92 30.42
N LEU A 381 18.45 -8.30 29.74
CA LEU A 381 18.44 -9.48 28.85
C LEU A 381 19.55 -9.40 27.78
N LEU A 382 19.70 -8.25 27.12
CA LEU A 382 20.71 -8.03 26.09
C LEU A 382 22.13 -8.15 26.64
N ARG A 383 22.40 -7.66 27.85
CA ARG A 383 23.71 -7.80 28.49
C ARG A 383 23.97 -9.24 28.93
N GLU A 384 23.07 -9.84 29.69
CA GLU A 384 23.30 -11.14 30.33
C GLU A 384 23.31 -12.29 29.33
N LYS A 385 22.32 -12.33 28.42
CA LYS A 385 22.16 -13.45 27.48
C LYS A 385 22.95 -13.24 26.19
N TYR A 386 23.03 -11.99 25.73
CA TYR A 386 23.61 -11.68 24.43
C TYR A 386 24.96 -10.97 24.50
N GLY A 387 25.40 -10.50 25.68
CA GLY A 387 26.73 -9.91 25.85
C GLY A 387 26.87 -8.50 25.27
N ALA A 388 25.76 -7.76 25.14
CA ALA A 388 25.82 -6.35 24.80
C ALA A 388 26.64 -5.58 25.84
N THR A 389 27.50 -4.66 25.40
CA THR A 389 28.39 -3.90 26.32
C THR A 389 28.02 -2.43 26.42
N ARG A 390 27.41 -1.88 25.37
CA ARG A 390 26.92 -0.51 25.32
C ARG A 390 25.57 -0.49 24.63
N LEU A 391 24.61 0.11 25.30
CA LEU A 391 23.23 0.25 24.85
C LEU A 391 22.78 1.70 25.08
N GLY A 392 21.85 2.16 24.26
CA GLY A 392 21.18 3.43 24.47
C GLY A 392 19.83 3.46 23.78
N VAL A 393 19.10 4.55 23.98
CA VAL A 393 17.74 4.71 23.47
C VAL A 393 17.63 6.03 22.71
N ILE A 394 16.93 5.99 21.57
CA ILE A 394 16.60 7.16 20.75
C ILE A 394 15.08 7.19 20.47
N GLY A 395 14.58 8.31 19.94
CA GLY A 395 13.18 8.44 19.51
C GLY A 395 12.26 9.09 20.54
N ARG A 396 10.94 8.89 20.41
CA ARG A 396 9.95 9.65 21.20
C ARG A 396 10.03 9.41 22.71
N LEU A 397 10.54 8.26 23.15
CA LEU A 397 10.65 7.95 24.59
C LEU A 397 11.54 8.96 25.35
N VAL A 398 12.62 9.41 24.72
CA VAL A 398 13.60 10.34 25.34
C VAL A 398 13.19 11.82 25.24
N LYS A 399 12.16 12.14 24.46
CA LYS A 399 11.65 13.50 24.25
C LYS A 399 10.58 13.89 25.28
N PRO A 400 10.19 15.17 25.42
CA PRO A 400 9.12 15.55 26.35
C PRO A 400 7.71 15.24 25.84
N GLU A 401 7.50 15.02 24.54
CA GLU A 401 6.14 14.77 24.00
C GLU A 401 5.61 13.37 24.37
N PRO A 402 4.28 13.18 24.46
CA PRO A 402 3.70 11.87 24.73
C PRO A 402 4.01 10.85 23.62
N LEU A 403 4.05 9.58 24.00
CA LEU A 403 4.06 8.47 23.04
C LEU A 403 2.65 8.32 22.44
N ASN A 404 2.60 8.07 21.15
CA ASN A 404 1.41 7.65 20.41
C ASN A 404 1.57 6.19 19.92
N PHE A 405 0.51 5.66 19.30
CA PHE A 405 0.47 4.29 18.80
C PHE A 405 1.60 3.93 17.82
N TRP A 406 2.04 4.90 17.02
CA TRP A 406 3.03 4.74 15.96
C TRP A 406 4.47 4.94 16.42
N ASP A 407 4.71 5.54 17.59
CA ASP A 407 6.05 5.73 18.09
C ASP A 407 6.74 4.39 18.37
N GLU A 408 8.02 4.31 18.00
CA GLU A 408 8.86 3.14 18.19
C GLU A 408 9.87 3.40 19.30
N ILE A 409 10.09 2.40 20.15
CA ILE A 409 11.12 2.47 21.17
C ILE A 409 12.37 1.84 20.58
N THR A 410 13.31 2.67 20.14
CA THR A 410 14.52 2.20 19.48
C THR A 410 15.66 2.06 20.49
N ILE A 411 16.09 0.83 20.70
CA ILE A 411 17.29 0.47 21.46
C ILE A 411 18.45 0.34 20.48
N VAL A 412 19.49 1.12 20.71
CA VAL A 412 20.71 1.15 19.89
C VAL A 412 21.78 0.37 20.62
N ALA A 413 22.47 -0.52 19.90
CA ALA A 413 23.57 -1.29 20.44
C ALA A 413 24.89 -0.99 19.70
N TRP A 414 25.99 -1.04 20.44
CA TRP A 414 27.35 -0.93 19.91
C TRP A 414 28.15 -2.18 20.23
N ASN A 415 29.08 -2.53 19.34
CA ASN A 415 30.00 -3.66 19.52
C ASN A 415 29.26 -4.95 19.89
N PHE A 416 28.11 -5.19 19.27
CA PHE A 416 27.30 -6.36 19.56
C PHE A 416 28.06 -7.63 19.16
N PRO A 417 28.09 -8.69 19.99
CA PRO A 417 28.86 -9.88 19.64
C PRO A 417 28.39 -10.50 18.32
N LEU A 418 29.36 -10.79 17.43
CA LEU A 418 29.13 -11.37 16.11
C LEU A 418 28.20 -12.60 16.16
N GLY A 419 27.21 -12.63 15.28
CA GLY A 419 26.26 -13.74 15.15
C GLY A 419 25.19 -13.83 16.25
N LYS A 420 25.16 -12.90 17.21
CA LYS A 420 24.12 -12.87 18.26
C LYS A 420 22.96 -11.93 17.95
N MET A 421 23.15 -10.93 17.09
CA MET A 421 22.17 -9.86 16.86
C MET A 421 20.80 -10.38 16.42
N GLY A 422 20.73 -11.30 15.45
CA GLY A 422 19.45 -11.87 15.00
C GLY A 422 18.67 -12.59 16.10
N LYS A 423 19.35 -13.30 17.02
CA LYS A 423 18.69 -13.96 18.17
C LYS A 423 18.28 -12.98 19.25
N ALA A 424 19.00 -11.87 19.39
CA ALA A 424 18.65 -10.80 20.30
C ALA A 424 17.41 -10.06 19.79
N TYR A 425 17.37 -9.73 18.49
CA TYR A 425 16.21 -9.13 17.84
C TYR A 425 14.93 -9.94 18.07
N VAL A 426 14.96 -11.25 17.84
CA VAL A 426 13.80 -12.13 18.09
C VAL A 426 13.38 -12.06 19.56
N ALA A 427 14.32 -12.15 20.50
CA ALA A 427 13.99 -12.08 21.93
C ALA A 427 13.45 -10.71 22.36
N VAL A 428 13.91 -9.61 21.75
CA VAL A 428 13.33 -8.27 22.00
C VAL A 428 11.92 -8.17 21.46
N SER A 429 11.65 -8.76 20.28
CA SER A 429 10.31 -8.74 19.68
C SER A 429 9.25 -9.43 20.55
N GLU A 430 9.63 -10.39 21.39
CA GLU A 430 8.73 -11.06 22.35
C GLU A 430 8.21 -10.11 23.45
N PHE A 431 8.88 -8.99 23.72
CA PHE A 431 8.43 -7.96 24.66
C PHE A 431 7.44 -6.98 24.04
N SER A 432 7.16 -7.09 22.73
CA SER A 432 6.41 -6.08 21.98
C SER A 432 4.88 -6.20 22.07
N GLU A 433 4.36 -6.86 23.13
CA GLU A 433 2.91 -7.00 23.31
C GLU A 433 2.20 -5.66 23.54
N SER A 434 2.84 -4.75 24.30
CA SER A 434 2.27 -3.43 24.62
C SER A 434 2.91 -2.27 23.86
N PHE A 435 4.16 -2.43 23.40
CA PHE A 435 4.93 -1.39 22.73
C PHE A 435 5.78 -1.97 21.60
N TYR A 436 5.98 -1.20 20.53
CA TYR A 436 6.88 -1.66 19.47
C TYR A 436 8.33 -1.37 19.85
N LEU A 437 9.07 -2.41 20.22
CA LEU A 437 10.50 -2.35 20.53
C LEU A 437 11.32 -2.70 19.29
N HIS A 438 12.26 -1.83 18.94
CA HIS A 438 13.16 -2.03 17.82
C HIS A 438 14.60 -2.05 18.33
N LEU A 439 15.34 -3.10 18.02
CA LEU A 439 16.77 -3.22 18.32
C LEU A 439 17.57 -2.99 17.04
N ILE A 440 18.47 -2.00 17.05
CA ILE A 440 19.37 -1.73 15.93
C ILE A 440 20.84 -1.88 16.34
N ASP A 441 21.66 -2.35 15.40
CA ASP A 441 23.10 -2.19 15.48
C ASP A 441 23.44 -0.80 14.93
N VAL A 442 24.34 -0.08 15.60
CA VAL A 442 24.80 1.20 15.08
C VAL A 442 25.47 1.06 13.70
N GLU A 443 26.09 -0.09 13.43
CA GLU A 443 26.77 -0.35 12.15
C GLU A 443 25.78 -0.45 10.98
N ASP A 444 24.53 -0.85 11.27
CA ASP A 444 23.45 -1.01 10.31
C ASP A 444 22.46 0.18 10.35
N ALA A 445 22.76 1.23 11.11
CA ALA A 445 21.85 2.35 11.31
C ALA A 445 21.69 3.19 10.04
N THR A 446 20.44 3.59 9.73
CA THR A 446 20.13 4.50 8.64
C THR A 446 20.63 5.92 8.92
N ASP A 447 20.75 6.77 7.90
CA ASP A 447 21.13 8.19 8.09
C ASP A 447 20.20 8.93 9.05
N ILE A 448 18.91 8.58 9.06
CA ILE A 448 17.93 9.14 10.00
C ILE A 448 18.25 8.69 11.42
N GLN A 449 18.53 7.40 11.62
CA GLN A 449 18.88 6.86 12.93
C GLN A 449 20.22 7.41 13.44
N LEU A 450 21.23 7.56 12.58
CA LEU A 450 22.52 8.16 12.93
C LEU A 450 22.37 9.61 13.39
N ARG A 451 21.51 10.41 12.74
CA ARG A 451 21.18 11.76 13.20
C ARG A 451 20.48 11.74 14.57
N ALA A 452 19.49 10.87 14.77
CA ALA A 452 18.80 10.73 16.05
C ALA A 452 19.75 10.27 17.17
N ILE A 453 20.69 9.36 16.89
CA ILE A 453 21.75 8.95 17.83
C ILE A 453 22.61 10.15 18.24
N ALA A 454 22.96 11.02 17.29
CA ALA A 454 23.80 12.18 17.58
C ALA A 454 23.09 13.23 18.46
N SER A 455 21.77 13.38 18.34
CA SER A 455 21.01 14.45 19.01
C SER A 455 20.16 14.02 20.21
N GLU A 456 19.78 12.74 20.32
CA GLU A 456 18.73 12.29 21.24
C GLU A 456 19.19 11.19 22.21
N LEU A 457 20.34 10.55 21.97
CA LEU A 457 20.73 9.32 22.68
C LEU A 457 20.77 9.47 24.20
N ILE A 458 20.06 8.57 24.89
CA ILE A 458 20.23 8.32 26.32
C ILE A 458 20.87 6.93 26.50
N GLU A 459 22.07 6.87 27.07
CA GLU A 459 22.70 5.59 27.40
C GLU A 459 21.99 4.92 28.60
N ILE A 460 21.85 3.59 28.53
CA ILE A 460 21.15 2.77 29.53
C ILE A 460 21.99 1.59 29.98
#